data_AF-A0A0R3TD45-F1
#
_entry.id   AF-A0A0R3TD45-F1
#
_cell.length_a   1.000
_cell.length_b   1.000
_cell.length_c   1.000
_cell.angle_alpha   90.00
_cell.angle_beta   90.00
_cell.angle_gamma   90.00
#
_symmetry.space_group_name_H-M   'P 1'
#
loop_
_entity.id
_entity.type
_entity.pdbx_description
1 polymer ?
#
loop_
_entity_poly.entity_id
_entity_poly.type
_entity_poly.pdbx_seq_one_letter_code
_entity_poly.pdbx_strand_id
1 'polypeptide(L)'
;MILAGSRILGRAFAKALQEEYAASKNAARARSGANQSSSRQSETSSSVSGISLEEAKQILNVSDIYNTEEVNKRYDHLFTINDKKNGGSLYLQSKIFRAKERIDEELQAQPHDATPHDEV
;
A
#
# COMPACT_ATOMS: atom_id res chain seq x y z
N MET A 1 25.47 46.44 -13.46
CA MET A 1 24.43 46.62 -12.44
C MET A 1 23.55 45.39 -12.42
N ILE A 2 23.84 44.42 -11.56
CA ILE A 2 23.00 43.23 -11.34
C ILE A 2 22.44 43.38 -9.93
N LEU A 3 21.31 44.06 -9.79
CA LEU A 3 20.62 44.18 -8.50
C LEU A 3 19.14 43.79 -8.64
N ALA A 4 18.80 42.77 -7.84
CA ALA A 4 17.55 42.59 -7.11
C ALA A 4 16.28 42.24 -7.91
N GLY A 5 15.85 40.98 -7.79
CA GLY A 5 14.51 40.56 -8.24
C GLY A 5 14.07 39.20 -7.72
N SER A 6 14.06 38.96 -6.39
CA SER A 6 13.65 37.64 -5.86
C SER A 6 13.14 37.61 -4.41
N ARG A 7 12.61 38.72 -3.86
CA ARG A 7 12.09 38.73 -2.46
C ARG A 7 10.57 38.55 -2.30
N ILE A 8 9.78 38.48 -3.37
CA ILE A 8 8.31 38.50 -3.27
C ILE A 8 7.65 37.11 -3.31
N LEU A 9 8.35 36.05 -3.74
CA LEU A 9 7.74 34.72 -3.92
C LEU A 9 7.57 33.92 -2.60
N GLY A 10 8.24 34.29 -1.51
CA GLY A 10 8.22 33.49 -0.26
C GLY A 10 7.03 33.73 0.66
N ARG A 11 6.50 34.96 0.75
CA ARG A 11 5.47 35.31 1.75
C ARG A 11 4.07 34.84 1.38
N ALA A 12 3.75 34.71 0.09
CA ALA A 12 2.46 34.20 -0.37
C ALA A 12 2.32 32.69 -0.10
N PHE A 13 3.40 31.93 -0.31
CA PHE A 13 3.43 30.49 -0.06
C PHE A 13 3.27 30.15 1.44
N ALA A 14 3.92 30.93 2.32
CA ALA A 14 3.78 30.77 3.76
C ALA A 14 2.34 31.03 4.26
N LYS A 15 1.62 32.00 3.67
CA LYS A 15 0.22 32.28 4.02
C LYS A 15 -0.74 31.19 3.57
N ALA A 16 -0.55 30.64 2.37
CA ALA A 16 -1.39 29.54 1.86
C ALA A 16 -1.26 28.26 2.71
N LEU A 17 -0.05 27.92 3.15
CA LEU A 17 0.15 26.75 4.04
C LEU A 17 -0.49 26.94 5.42
N GLN A 18 -0.51 28.16 5.95
CA GLN A 18 -1.09 28.44 7.26
C GLN A 18 -2.62 28.31 7.27
N GLU A 19 -3.29 28.71 6.18
CA GLU A 19 -4.75 28.58 6.03
C GLU A 19 -5.19 27.11 5.94
N GLU A 20 -4.47 26.28 5.20
CA GLU A 20 -4.75 24.85 5.08
C GLU A 20 -4.54 24.11 6.43
N TYR A 21 -3.49 24.47 7.17
CA TYR A 21 -3.21 23.84 8.47
C TYR A 21 -4.21 24.26 9.57
N ALA A 22 -4.66 25.52 9.56
CA ALA A 22 -5.63 26.02 10.54
C ALA A 22 -7.05 25.49 10.27
N ALA A 23 -7.46 25.41 8.99
CA ALA A 23 -8.75 24.83 8.61
C ALA A 23 -8.82 23.32 8.95
N SER A 24 -7.72 22.60 8.79
CA SER A 24 -7.62 21.17 9.12
C SER A 24 -7.83 20.88 10.62
N LYS A 25 -7.28 21.73 11.50
CA LYS A 25 -7.38 21.52 12.96
C LYS A 25 -8.80 21.72 13.51
N ASN A 26 -9.59 22.61 12.91
CA ASN A 26 -10.99 22.81 13.31
C ASN A 26 -11.93 21.71 12.77
N ALA A 27 -11.64 21.14 11.60
CA ALA A 27 -12.37 19.99 11.06
C ALA A 27 -12.09 18.69 11.84
N ALA A 28 -10.86 18.51 12.33
CA ALA A 28 -10.48 17.35 13.14
C ALA A 28 -11.18 17.33 14.51
N ARG A 29 -11.38 18.49 15.14
CA ARG A 29 -12.10 18.59 16.43
C ARG A 29 -13.59 18.32 16.31
N ALA A 30 -14.22 18.71 15.20
CA ALA A 30 -15.63 18.38 14.93
C ALA A 30 -15.85 16.88 14.64
N ARG A 31 -14.84 16.18 14.11
CA ARG A 31 -14.89 14.73 13.84
C ARG A 31 -14.57 13.86 15.05
N SER A 32 -13.84 14.38 16.04
CA SER A 32 -13.46 13.62 17.24
C SER A 32 -14.65 13.33 18.19
N GLY A 33 -15.76 14.05 18.08
CA GLY A 33 -16.95 13.87 18.93
C GLY A 33 -18.07 13.01 18.33
N ALA A 34 -17.96 12.58 17.06
CA ALA A 34 -19.10 12.01 16.32
C ALA A 34 -18.89 10.60 15.74
N ASN A 35 -17.67 10.03 15.79
CA ASN A 35 -17.38 8.73 15.16
C ASN A 35 -16.83 7.68 16.14
N GLN A 36 -17.33 7.70 17.37
CA GLN A 36 -17.22 6.58 18.31
C GLN A 36 -18.35 5.58 18.05
N SER A 37 -18.52 5.14 16.80
CA SER A 37 -19.49 4.10 16.44
C SER A 37 -19.25 3.61 15.02
N SER A 38 -18.70 2.40 14.95
CA SER A 38 -18.83 1.44 13.84
C SER A 38 -17.92 1.63 12.61
N SER A 39 -17.06 0.62 12.43
CA SER A 39 -16.61 0.03 11.16
C SER A 39 -15.53 0.70 10.28
N ARG A 40 -14.64 1.52 10.81
CA ARG A 40 -13.44 2.01 10.06
C ARG A 40 -12.09 1.58 10.60
N GLN A 41 -12.08 0.53 11.41
CA GLN A 41 -10.89 0.01 12.07
C GLN A 41 -10.41 -1.27 11.37
N SER A 42 -10.24 -1.22 10.05
CA SER A 42 -9.60 -2.30 9.27
C SER A 42 -8.70 -1.78 8.15
N GLU A 43 -8.39 -0.48 8.12
CA GLU A 43 -7.68 0.17 7.02
C GLU A 43 -6.31 0.74 7.44
N THR A 44 -5.91 0.57 8.71
CA THR A 44 -4.70 1.20 9.27
C THR A 44 -3.70 0.22 9.89
N SER A 45 -3.94 -1.09 9.79
CA SER A 45 -3.04 -2.12 10.33
C SER A 45 -2.36 -2.98 9.25
N SER A 46 -2.57 -2.68 7.97
CA SER A 46 -2.01 -3.42 6.81
C SER A 46 -0.92 -2.64 6.05
N SER A 47 -0.51 -1.48 6.55
CA SER A 47 0.23 -0.48 5.77
C SER A 47 1.76 -0.60 5.78
N VAL A 48 2.33 -1.81 5.95
CA VAL A 48 3.79 -1.99 5.82
C VAL A 48 4.21 -2.05 4.34
N SER A 49 3.37 -2.61 3.44
CA SER A 49 3.67 -2.72 2.00
C SER A 49 2.75 -1.89 1.09
N GLY A 50 1.75 -1.21 1.65
CA GLY A 50 0.81 -0.38 0.89
C GLY A 50 -0.19 -1.17 0.02
N ILE A 51 -0.26 -2.50 0.17
CA ILE A 51 -1.26 -3.37 -0.46
C ILE A 51 -1.77 -4.41 0.56
N SER A 52 -3.05 -4.79 0.44
CA SER A 52 -3.64 -5.82 1.30
C SER A 52 -3.24 -7.24 0.84
N LEU A 53 -3.34 -8.23 1.72
CA LEU A 53 -3.15 -9.65 1.34
C LEU A 53 -4.13 -10.06 0.23
N GLU A 54 -5.38 -9.60 0.32
CA GLU A 54 -6.42 -9.86 -0.68
C GLU A 54 -6.05 -9.24 -2.04
N GLU A 55 -5.57 -8.00 -2.06
CA GLU A 55 -5.06 -7.36 -3.27
C GLU A 55 -3.86 -8.12 -3.84
N ALA A 56 -2.93 -8.60 -2.99
CA ALA A 56 -1.78 -9.38 -3.43
C ALA A 56 -2.19 -10.70 -4.10
N LYS A 57 -3.15 -11.41 -3.53
CA LYS A 57 -3.74 -12.63 -4.10
C LYS A 57 -4.39 -12.36 -5.45
N GLN A 58 -5.12 -11.25 -5.59
CA GLN A 58 -5.75 -10.86 -6.85
C GLN A 58 -4.72 -10.46 -7.91
N ILE A 59 -3.68 -9.71 -7.54
CA ILE A 59 -2.60 -9.32 -8.46
C ILE A 59 -1.88 -10.54 -9.01
N LEU A 60 -1.56 -11.53 -8.17
CA LEU A 60 -0.89 -12.76 -8.59
C LEU A 60 -1.86 -13.84 -9.12
N ASN A 61 -3.17 -13.59 -9.08
CA ASN A 61 -4.23 -14.51 -9.46
C ASN A 61 -4.07 -15.89 -8.80
N VAL A 62 -3.94 -15.88 -7.46
CA VAL A 62 -3.80 -17.08 -6.63
C VAL A 62 -4.88 -17.11 -5.56
N SER A 63 -5.47 -18.30 -5.34
CA SER A 63 -6.49 -18.49 -4.30
C SER A 63 -5.88 -18.95 -2.97
N ASP A 64 -4.83 -19.78 -3.04
CA ASP A 64 -4.10 -20.29 -1.90
C ASP A 64 -2.66 -19.74 -1.91
N ILE A 65 -2.26 -19.12 -0.80
CA ILE A 65 -0.92 -18.55 -0.63
C ILE A 65 0.10 -19.59 -0.16
N TYR A 66 -0.34 -20.71 0.41
CA TYR A 66 0.52 -21.78 0.90
C TYR A 66 1.04 -22.66 -0.23
N ASN A 67 0.40 -22.63 -1.40
CA ASN A 67 0.94 -23.20 -2.63
C ASN A 67 2.06 -22.32 -3.21
N THR A 68 3.23 -22.37 -2.58
CA THR A 68 4.39 -21.55 -2.95
C THR A 68 4.86 -21.78 -4.39
N GLU A 69 4.69 -22.98 -4.93
CA GLU A 69 5.02 -23.28 -6.33
C GLU A 69 4.13 -22.49 -7.30
N GLU A 70 2.82 -22.45 -7.03
CA GLU A 70 1.88 -21.68 -7.85
C GLU A 70 2.14 -20.18 -7.73
N VAL A 71 2.37 -19.68 -6.52
CA VAL A 71 2.70 -18.26 -6.28
C VAL A 71 3.94 -17.85 -7.07
N ASN A 72 5.03 -18.63 -7.00
CA ASN A 72 6.27 -18.35 -7.72
C ASN A 72 6.07 -18.41 -9.23
N LYS A 73 5.38 -19.43 -9.74
CA LYS A 73 5.09 -19.58 -11.17
C LYS A 73 4.27 -18.40 -11.72
N ARG A 74 3.26 -17.96 -10.96
CA ARG A 74 2.42 -16.81 -11.33
C ARG A 74 3.22 -15.51 -11.30
N TYR A 75 4.02 -15.32 -10.25
CA TYR A 75 4.93 -14.19 -10.12
C TYR A 75 5.89 -14.10 -11.30
N ASP A 76 6.64 -15.15 -11.61
CA ASP A 76 7.63 -15.15 -12.68
C ASP A 76 7.01 -14.84 -14.04
N HIS A 77 5.86 -15.46 -14.33
CA HIS A 77 5.12 -15.21 -15.56
C HIS A 77 4.66 -13.74 -15.65
N LEU A 78 3.95 -13.24 -14.64
CA LEU A 78 3.43 -11.87 -14.62
C LEU A 78 4.56 -10.83 -14.64
N PHE A 79 5.64 -11.07 -13.91
CA PHE A 79 6.78 -10.18 -13.84
C PHE A 79 7.51 -10.11 -15.19
N THR A 80 7.69 -11.24 -15.86
CA THR A 80 8.36 -11.33 -17.17
C THR A 80 7.56 -10.63 -18.26
N ILE A 81 6.26 -10.93 -18.38
CA ILE A 81 5.44 -10.33 -19.44
C ILE A 81 5.23 -8.82 -19.24
N ASN A 82 5.31 -8.34 -17.99
CA ASN A 82 5.19 -6.91 -17.68
C ASN A 82 6.55 -6.20 -17.58
N ASP A 83 7.66 -6.83 -17.99
CA ASP A 83 8.94 -6.13 -18.08
C ASP A 83 8.86 -4.94 -19.04
N LYS A 84 9.48 -3.82 -18.64
CA LYS A 84 9.68 -2.65 -19.51
C LYS A 84 10.22 -3.03 -20.88
N LYS A 85 11.12 -4.02 -20.93
CA LYS A 85 11.69 -4.52 -22.19
C LYS A 85 10.64 -5.18 -23.10
N ASN A 86 9.57 -5.71 -22.53
CA ASN A 86 8.49 -6.40 -23.22
C ASN A 86 7.26 -5.48 -23.43
N GLY A 87 7.41 -4.17 -23.25
CA GLY A 87 6.32 -3.20 -23.41
C GLY A 87 5.45 -3.03 -22.15
N GLY A 88 5.85 -3.62 -21.02
CA GLY A 88 5.18 -3.41 -19.74
C GLY A 88 5.55 -2.08 -19.08
N SER A 89 4.97 -1.80 -17.92
CA SER A 89 5.20 -0.57 -17.17
C SER A 89 5.91 -0.83 -15.84
N LEU A 90 6.74 0.14 -15.41
CA LEU A 90 7.37 0.08 -14.07
C LEU A 90 6.31 -0.06 -12.98
N TYR A 91 5.16 0.58 -13.16
CA TYR A 91 4.09 0.57 -12.18
C TYR A 91 3.53 -0.85 -11.98
N LEU A 92 3.24 -1.56 -13.08
CA LEU A 92 2.75 -2.93 -13.05
C LEU A 92 3.79 -3.88 -12.44
N GLN A 93 5.06 -3.79 -12.86
CA GLN A 93 6.13 -4.58 -12.24
C GLN A 93 6.27 -4.29 -10.74
N SER A 94 6.17 -3.01 -10.34
CA SER A 94 6.23 -2.63 -8.93
C SER A 94 5.07 -3.23 -8.14
N LYS A 95 3.85 -3.24 -8.70
CA LYS A 95 2.68 -3.86 -8.07
C LYS A 95 2.82 -5.37 -7.92
N ILE A 96 3.31 -6.05 -8.96
CA ILE A 96 3.56 -7.50 -8.93
C ILE A 96 4.63 -7.86 -7.89
N PHE A 97 5.71 -7.07 -7.83
CA PHE A 97 6.77 -7.25 -6.84
C PHE A 97 6.25 -7.07 -5.41
N ARG A 98 5.49 -5.99 -5.15
CA ARG A 98 4.91 -5.74 -3.83
C ARG A 98 3.93 -6.84 -3.42
N ALA A 99 3.13 -7.36 -4.36
CA ALA A 99 2.21 -8.48 -4.12
C ALA A 99 2.95 -9.71 -3.62
N LYS A 100 4.07 -10.05 -4.26
CA LYS A 100 4.92 -11.17 -3.84
C LYS A 100 5.53 -10.94 -2.46
N GLU A 101 6.08 -9.76 -2.19
CA GLU A 101 6.59 -9.41 -0.84
C GLU A 101 5.49 -9.54 0.23
N ARG A 102 4.27 -9.06 -0.02
CA ARG A 102 3.17 -9.15 0.94
C ARG A 102 2.77 -10.59 1.24
N ILE A 103 2.80 -11.50 0.25
CA ILE A 103 2.53 -12.92 0.46
C ILE A 103 3.68 -13.58 1.25
N ASP A 104 4.93 -13.28 0.90
CA ASP A 104 6.10 -13.81 1.62
C ASP A 104 6.09 -13.38 3.09
N GLU A 105 5.73 -12.13 3.38
CA GLU A 105 5.54 -11.62 4.74
C GLU A 105 4.47 -12.41 5.50
N GLU A 106 3.36 -12.77 4.85
CA GLU A 106 2.30 -13.58 5.47
C GLU A 106 2.77 -14.99 5.78
N LEU A 107 3.49 -15.63 4.86
CA LEU A 107 4.05 -16.97 5.04
C LEU A 107 5.11 -17.01 6.15
N GLN A 108 5.85 -15.93 6.34
CA GLN A 108 6.81 -15.77 7.45
C GLN A 108 6.12 -15.48 8.78
N ALA A 109 5.02 -14.71 8.78
CA ALA A 109 4.27 -14.35 9.98
C ALA A 109 3.40 -15.51 10.49
N GLN A 110 2.90 -16.35 9.58
CA GLN A 110 2.13 -17.55 9.88
C GLN A 110 2.84 -18.78 9.26
N PRO A 111 3.95 -19.24 9.85
CA PRO A 111 4.46 -20.57 9.53
C PRO A 111 3.34 -21.55 9.86
N HIS A 112 2.78 -22.18 8.82
CA HIS A 112 1.66 -23.10 8.96
C HIS A 112 2.04 -24.24 9.91
N ASP A 113 1.59 -24.15 11.17
CA ASP A 113 1.59 -25.28 12.09
C ASP A 113 0.70 -26.36 11.47
N ALA A 114 1.33 -27.41 10.98
CA ALA A 114 0.68 -28.61 10.52
C ALA A 114 0.03 -29.33 11.72
N THR A 115 -1.16 -28.93 12.14
CA THR A 115 -2.02 -29.78 12.98
C THR A 115 -2.95 -30.58 12.08
N PRO A 116 -2.74 -31.91 11.95
CA PRO A 116 -3.69 -32.79 11.28
C PRO A 116 -4.94 -32.87 12.15
N HIS A 117 -6.03 -32.26 11.70
CA HIS A 117 -7.36 -32.54 12.23
C HIS A 117 -7.88 -33.81 11.54
N ASP A 118 -7.44 -34.97 12.01
CA ASP A 118 -8.08 -36.26 11.74
C ASP A 118 -8.07 -37.08 13.04
N GLU A 119 -9.09 -36.87 13.87
CA GLU A 119 -9.62 -37.92 14.75
C GLU A 119 -11.15 -37.79 14.75
N VAL A 120 -11.79 -38.76 14.08
CA VAL A 120 -13.20 -39.13 14.14
C VAL A 120 -13.43 -40.17 15.22
#